data_AF-A0AAE0VHP4-F1
#
_entry.id   AF-A0AAE0VHP4-F1
#
_cell.length_a   1.000
_cell.length_b   1.000
_cell.length_c   1.000
_cell.angle_alpha   90.00
_cell.angle_beta   90.00
_cell.angle_gamma   90.00
#
_symmetry.space_group_name_H-M   'P 1'
#
loop_
_entity.id
_entity.type
_entity.pdbx_description
1 polymer ?
#
loop_
_entity_poly.entity_id
_entity_poly.type
_entity_poly.pdbx_seq_one_letter_code
_entity_poly.pdbx_strand_id
1 'polypeptide(L)' 'MARIYRQRGCNLLIFMGAFSRKTGPVHWDVLSKARAVDNQVYVASVGPATDETSPYVTWGHSLVVSPW' A
#
# COMPACT_ATOMS: atom_id res chain seq x y z
N MET A 1 -13.03 -1.64 -2.61
CA MET A 1 -13.10 -0.21 -2.25
C MET A 1 -12.37 0.71 -3.22
N ALA A 2 -11.14 0.39 -3.68
CA ALA A 2 -10.41 1.25 -4.63
C ALA A 2 -11.23 1.67 -5.87
N ARG A 3 -11.93 0.72 -6.51
CA ARG A 3 -12.85 0.99 -7.63
C ARG A 3 -13.95 2.01 -7.32
N ILE A 4 -14.53 1.93 -6.11
CA ILE A 4 -15.60 2.86 -5.69
C ILE A 4 -15.03 4.28 -5.55
N TYR A 5 -13.85 4.42 -4.95
CA TYR A 5 -13.19 5.73 -4.83
C TYR A 5 -12.81 6.30 -6.19
N ARG A 6 -12.32 5.46 -7.12
CA ARG A 6 -12.09 5.89 -8.50
C ARG A 6 -13.36 6.37 -9.19
N GLN A 7 -14.48 5.67 -9.01
CA GLN A 7 -15.79 6.08 -9.54
C GLN A 7 -16.29 7.39 -8.94
N ARG A 8 -15.89 7.71 -7.70
CA ARG A 8 -16.13 9.01 -7.06
C ARG A 8 -15.15 10.11 -7.50
N GLY A 9 -14.26 9.82 -8.46
CA GLY A 9 -13.32 10.80 -9.01
C GLY A 9 -11.97 10.90 -8.31
N CYS A 10 -11.63 10.00 -7.38
CA CYS A 10 -10.31 10.02 -6.74
C CYS A 10 -9.20 9.61 -7.72
N ASN A 11 -8.11 10.38 -7.77
CA ASN A 11 -6.91 10.10 -8.58
C ASN A 11 -5.71 9.60 -7.76
N LEU A 12 -5.77 9.71 -6.44
CA LEU A 12 -4.78 9.22 -5.50
C LEU A 12 -5.49 8.47 -4.36
N LEU A 13 -5.01 7.27 -4.05
CA LEU A 13 -5.46 6.47 -2.92
C LEU A 13 -4.31 6.29 -1.94
N ILE A 14 -4.56 6.55 -0.66
CA ILE A 14 -3.56 6.40 0.40
C ILE A 14 -3.96 5.21 1.29
N PHE A 15 -3.09 4.22 1.39
CA PHE A 15 -3.25 3.07 2.26
C PHE A 15 -2.23 3.13 3.40
N MET A 16 -2.71 3.39 4.60
CA MET A 16 -1.89 3.28 5.80
C MET A 16 -2.02 1.87 6.36
N GLY A 17 -0.89 1.18 6.56
CA GLY A 17 -0.92 -0.20 7.00
C GLY A 17 0.40 -0.68 7.60
N ALA A 18 0.30 -1.49 8.64
CA ALA A 18 1.43 -2.14 9.28
C ALA A 18 1.44 -3.62 8.87
N PHE A 19 2.09 -3.96 7.76
CA PHE A 19 2.26 -5.37 7.36
C PHE A 19 3.34 -6.02 8.21
N SER A 20 3.24 -7.33 8.44
CA SER A 20 4.25 -8.08 9.18
C SER A 20 5.44 -8.41 8.28
N ARG A 21 6.61 -8.73 8.85
CA ARG A 21 7.74 -9.27 8.07
C ARG A 21 7.42 -10.52 7.24
N LYS A 22 6.39 -11.29 7.60
CA LYS A 22 5.98 -12.49 6.84
C LYS A 22 5.10 -12.14 5.63
N THR A 23 4.14 -11.25 5.82
CA THR A 23 3.14 -10.90 4.79
C THR A 23 3.61 -9.77 3.86
N GLY A 24 4.45 -8.87 4.37
CA GLY A 24 4.98 -7.72 3.65
C GLY A 24 5.65 -8.07 2.33
N PRO A 25 6.70 -8.92 2.33
CA PRO A 25 7.44 -9.27 1.11
C PRO A 25 6.56 -9.88 0.01
N VAL A 26 5.50 -10.61 0.39
CA VAL A 26 4.64 -11.33 -0.55
C VAL A 26 3.52 -10.44 -1.11
N HIS A 27 2.99 -9.52 -0.30
CA HIS A 27 1.73 -8.86 -0.62
C HIS A 27 1.82 -7.35 -0.76
N TRP A 28 2.75 -6.68 -0.06
CA TRP A 28 2.74 -5.22 0.05
C TRP A 28 2.87 -4.51 -1.30
N ASP A 29 3.89 -4.89 -2.07
CA ASP A 29 4.17 -4.29 -3.37
C ASP A 29 3.09 -4.68 -4.40
N VAL A 30 2.77 -5.98 -4.51
CA VAL A 30 1.80 -6.49 -5.49
C VAL A 30 0.39 -5.93 -5.26
N LEU A 31 -0.05 -5.80 -4.01
CA LEU A 31 -1.35 -5.21 -3.73
C LEU A 31 -1.38 -3.72 -4.09
N SER A 32 -0.31 -2.98 -3.77
CA SER A 32 -0.21 -1.56 -4.11
C SER A 32 -0.24 -1.34 -5.62
N LYS A 33 0.54 -2.12 -6.37
CA LYS A 33 0.58 -2.08 -7.84
C LYS A 33 -0.74 -2.49 -8.47
N ALA A 34 -1.36 -3.57 -8.00
CA ALA A 34 -2.66 -4.00 -8.51
C ALA A 34 -3.72 -2.91 -8.33
N ARG A 35 -3.78 -2.25 -7.16
CA ARG A 35 -4.75 -1.15 -6.96
C ARG A 35 -4.47 0.04 -7.87
N ALA A 36 -3.21 0.36 -8.14
CA ALA A 36 -2.83 1.49 -8.99
C ALA A 36 -3.20 1.24 -10.45
N VAL A 37 -2.77 0.09 -11.00
CA VAL A 37 -2.99 -0.29 -12.40
C VAL A 37 -4.46 -0.58 -12.69
N ASP A 38 -5.14 -1.37 -11.85
CA ASP A 38 -6.54 -1.77 -12.11
C ASP A 38 -7.51 -0.58 -12.10
N ASN A 39 -7.19 0.49 -11.36
CA ASN A 39 -8.08 1.63 -11.18
C ASN A 39 -7.57 2.90 -11.87
N GLN A 40 -6.40 2.84 -12.51
CA GLN A 40 -5.73 3.99 -13.12
C GLN A 40 -5.63 5.18 -12.16
N VAL A 41 -5.08 4.94 -10.97
CA VAL A 41 -4.85 5.94 -9.93
C VAL A 41 -3.45 5.81 -9.35
N TYR A 42 -2.93 6.90 -8.80
CA TYR A 42 -1.76 6.82 -7.95
C TYR A 42 -2.13 6.11 -6.64
N VAL A 43 -1.19 5.33 -6.11
CA VAL A 43 -1.34 4.66 -4.82
C VAL A 43 -0.14 4.99 -3.94
N ALA A 44 -0.40 5.55 -2.76
CA ALA A 44 0.61 5.74 -1.73
C ALA A 44 0.36 4.74 -0.60
N SER A 45 1.30 3.81 -0.40
CA SER A 45 1.25 2.85 0.70
C SER A 45 2.23 3.30 1.78
N VAL A 46 1.71 3.58 2.97
CA VAL A 46 2.45 4.17 4.08
C VAL A 46 2.52 3.15 5.21
N GLY A 47 3.71 2.65 5.47
CA GLY A 47 4.02 1.75 6.58
C GLY A 47 4.85 2.45 7.65
N PRO A 48 4.64 2.13 8.94
CA PRO A 48 5.54 2.56 10.01
C PRO A 48 6.95 1.98 9.81
N ALA A 49 7.96 2.69 10.31
CA ALA A 49 9.34 2.21 10.30
C ALA A 49 9.46 0.87 11.04
N THR A 50 10.38 0.02 10.57
CA THR A 50 10.66 -1.26 11.20
C THR A 50 11.36 -1.04 12.55
N ASP A 51 10.78 -1.60 13.60
CA ASP A 51 11.36 -1.65 14.94
C ASP A 51 11.46 -3.11 15.39
N GLU A 52 12.68 -3.60 15.60
CA GLU A 52 12.93 -4.98 16.03
C GLU A 52 12.66 -5.21 17.53
N THR A 53 12.54 -4.15 18.31
CA THR A 53 12.22 -4.22 19.75
C THR A 53 10.71 -4.25 20.01
N SER A 54 9.90 -3.92 18.99
CA SER A 54 8.45 -3.94 19.05
C SER A 54 7.89 -5.37 19.12
N PRO A 55 6.81 -5.62 19.88
CA PRO A 55 6.09 -6.89 19.85
C PRO A 55 5.50 -7.21 18.46
N TYR A 56 5.36 -6.20 17.60
CA TYR A 56 4.96 -6.36 16.21
C TYR A 56 5.98 -5.70 15.28
N VAL A 57 6.82 -6.51 14.65
CA VAL A 57 7.83 -6.04 13.70
C VAL A 57 7.20 -5.81 12.33
N THR A 58 7.15 -4.54 11.95
CA THR A 58 6.51 -4.06 10.72
C THR A 58 7.44 -4.21 9.52
N TRP A 59 6.85 -4.42 8.37
CA TRP A 59 7.56 -4.48 7.10
C TRP A 59 8.08 -3.10 6.69
N GLY A 60 7.30 -2.04 6.89
CA GLY A 60 7.66 -0.71 6.42
C GLY A 60 7.49 -0.61 4.90
N HIS A 61 8.59 -0.30 4.19
CA HIS A 61 8.63 -0.13 2.74
C HIS A 61 7.55 0.81 2.19
N SER A 62 7.39 1.98 2.81
CA SER A 62 6.50 3.02 2.26
C SER A 62 6.88 3.33 0.81
N LEU A 63 5.88 3.37 -0.08
CA LEU A 63 6.09 3.50 -1.52
C LEU A 63 4.93 4.24 -2.20
N VAL A 64 5.23 4.86 -3.34
CA VAL A 64 4.23 5.47 -4.23
C VAL A 64 4.28 4.76 -5.57
N VAL A 65 3.12 4.28 -6.03
CA VAL A 65 2.96 3.62 -7.33
C VAL A 65 2.23 4.54 -8.29
N SER A 66 2.70 4.56 -9.53
CA SER A 66 2.07 5.22 -10.65
C SER A 66 0.83 4.45 -11.14
N PRO A 67 -0.11 5.08 -11.86
CA PRO A 67 -1.22 4.38 -12.51
C PRO A 67 -0.83 3.37 -13.59
N TRP A 68 0.47 3.33 -13.96
CA TRP A 68 1.09 2.42 -14.94
C TRP A 68 2.23 1.63 -14.30
#